data_AF-A0A0G0L6V1-F1
#
_entry.id   AF-A0A0G0L6V1-F1
#
_cell.length_a   1.000
_cell.length_b   1.000
_cell.length_c   1.000
_cell.angle_alpha   90.00
_cell.angle_beta   90.00
_cell.angle_gamma   90.00
#
_symmetry.space_group_name_H-M   'P 1'
#
loop_
_entity.id
_entity.type
_entity.pdbx_description
1 polymer ?
#
loop_
_entity_poly.entity_id
_entity_poly.type
_entity_poly.pdbx_seq_one_letter_code
_entity_poly.pdbx_strand_id
1 'polypeptide(L)' 'MKCRDANKKPTMQTMTNPVASKNEKGRYSAKGTCAKCGGNMFKFLSQADAEALK' A
#
# COMPACT_ATOMS: atom_id res chain seq x y z
N MET A 1 -8.54 -11.36 9.48
CA MET A 1 -7.71 -10.39 8.75
C MET A 1 -6.40 -11.05 8.41
N LYS A 2 -6.02 -11.22 7.14
CA LYS A 2 -4.82 -12.00 6.81
C LYS A 2 -3.50 -11.34 7.24
N CYS A 3 -3.46 -10.04 7.52
CA CYS A 3 -2.36 -9.45 8.30
C CYS A 3 -2.86 -8.28 9.15
N ARG A 4 -2.35 -8.21 10.40
CA ARG A 4 -2.23 -7.11 11.39
C ARG A 4 -2.00 -7.75 12.78
N ASP A 5 -0.83 -7.58 13.40
CA ASP A 5 -0.46 -8.17 14.71
C ASP A 5 -0.11 -7.07 15.73
N ALA A 6 -0.16 -7.17 17.06
CA ALA A 6 -0.72 -8.14 17.98
C ALA A 6 -2.18 -7.76 18.34
N ASN A 7 -3.12 -8.70 18.25
CA ASN A 7 -4.57 -8.53 18.46
C ASN A 7 -5.33 -7.59 17.48
N LYS A 8 -4.90 -7.46 16.22
CA LYS A 8 -5.54 -6.71 15.10
C LYS A 8 -5.32 -5.19 15.05
N LYS A 9 -4.25 -4.65 15.65
CA LYS A 9 -3.94 -3.21 15.51
C LYS A 9 -3.29 -2.87 14.15
N PRO A 10 -3.51 -1.65 13.61
CA PRO A 10 -2.76 -1.08 12.49
C PRO A 10 -1.25 -1.05 12.74
N THR A 11 -0.55 -2.11 12.36
CA THR A 11 0.91 -2.10 12.27
C THR A 11 1.37 -1.63 10.90
N MET A 12 2.50 -0.93 10.88
CA MET A 12 3.22 -0.54 9.68
C MET A 12 3.75 -1.81 9.00
N GLN A 13 3.00 -2.31 8.02
CA GLN A 13 3.37 -3.51 7.25
C GLN A 13 4.12 -3.09 5.99
N THR A 14 5.13 -3.85 5.61
CA THR A 14 5.87 -3.65 4.37
C THR A 14 5.04 -4.14 3.17
N MET A 15 4.88 -3.27 2.17
CA MET A 15 4.22 -3.59 0.91
C MET A 15 5.26 -4.06 -0.11
N THR A 16 5.07 -5.27 -0.64
CA THR A 16 5.82 -5.83 -1.77
C THR A 16 5.10 -5.55 -3.07
N ASN A 17 5.87 -5.36 -4.14
CA ASN A 17 5.39 -5.04 -5.49
C ASN A 17 4.37 -3.87 -5.52
N PRO A 18 4.72 -2.69 -4.96
CA PRO A 18 3.85 -1.52 -5.03
C PRO A 18 3.71 -1.03 -6.47
N VAL A 19 2.48 -1.03 -6.98
CA VAL A 19 2.10 -0.44 -8.27
C VAL A 19 1.37 0.86 -8.00
N ALA A 20 1.98 1.99 -8.37
CA ALA A 20 1.37 3.30 -8.25
C ALA A 20 0.34 3.54 -9.37
N SER A 21 -0.79 4.14 -9.03
CA SER A 21 -1.85 4.51 -9.96
C SER A 21 -2.49 5.83 -9.52
N LYS A 22 -2.82 6.67 -10.51
CA LYS A 22 -3.51 7.95 -10.31
C LYS A 22 -4.98 7.78 -10.67
N ASN A 23 -5.88 8.20 -9.77
CA ASN A 23 -7.31 8.20 -10.07
C ASN A 23 -7.76 9.48 -10.80
N GLU A 24 -8.98 9.47 -11.32
CA GLU A 24 -9.59 10.60 -12.05
C GLU A 24 -9.70 11.88 -11.21
N LYS A 25 -9.71 11.76 -9.88
CA LYS A 25 -9.72 12.86 -8.92
C LYS A 25 -8.32 13.37 -8.55
N GLY A 26 -7.29 12.97 -9.30
CA GLY A 26 -5.91 13.40 -9.13
C GLY A 26 -5.17 12.80 -7.93
N ARG A 27 -5.75 11.82 -7.23
CA ARG A 27 -5.14 11.19 -6.05
C ARG A 27 -4.26 10.02 -6.46
N TYR A 28 -3.08 9.96 -5.86
CA TYR A 28 -2.14 8.88 -6.07
C TYR A 28 -2.35 7.78 -5.03
N SER A 29 -2.29 6.54 -5.49
CA SER A 29 -2.41 5.37 -4.64
C SER A 29 -1.50 4.27 -5.13
N ALA A 30 -0.92 3.50 -4.21
CA ALA A 30 -0.22 2.26 -4.52
C ALA A 30 -1.04 1.06 -4.09
N LYS A 31 -1.11 0.07 -4.97
CA LYS A 31 -1.61 -1.27 -4.71
C LYS A 31 -0.43 -2.22 -4.69
N GLY A 32 -0.39 -3.12 -3.71
CA GLY A 32 0.66 -4.13 -3.63
C GLY A 32 0.21 -5.27 -2.74
N THR A 33 1.13 -6.16 -2.43
CA THR A 33 0.90 -7.31 -1.54
C THR A 33 1.60 -7.09 -0.21
N CYS A 34 1.04 -7.61 0.88
CA CYS A 34 1.69 -7.61 2.17
C CYS A 34 2.83 -8.63 2.15
N ALA A 35 4.06 -8.20 2.47
CA ALA A 35 5.23 -9.07 2.49
C ALA A 35 5.08 -10.29 3.42
N LYS A 36 4.28 -10.14 4.49
CA LYS A 36 4.15 -11.13 5.55
C LYS A 36 3.05 -12.17 5.31
N CYS A 37 1.95 -11.79 4.66
CA CYS A 37 0.78 -12.68 4.51
C CYS A 37 0.26 -12.82 3.07
N GLY A 38 0.86 -12.12 2.11
CA GLY A 38 0.42 -12.09 0.72
C GLY A 38 -0.94 -11.41 0.51
N GLY A 39 -1.53 -10.79 1.54
CA GLY A 39 -2.80 -10.08 1.45
C GLY A 39 -2.68 -8.78 0.66
N ASN A 40 -3.75 -8.39 -0.03
CA ASN A 40 -3.77 -7.12 -0.78
C ASN A 40 -3.61 -5.93 0.17
N MET A 41 -2.67 -5.04 -0.13
CA MET A 41 -2.46 -3.78 0.55
C MET A 41 -2.75 -2.61 -0.40
N PHE A 42 -3.28 -1.55 0.18
CA PHE A 42 -3.55 -0.29 -0.51
C PHE A 42 -3.04 0.85 0.35
N LYS A 43 -2.33 1.79 -0.26
CA LYS A 43 -1.81 2.99 0.42
C LYS A 43 -2.02 4.21 -0.46
N PHE A 44 -2.55 5.28 0.12
CA PHE A 44 -2.54 6.58 -0.53
C PHE A 44 -1.12 7.15 -0.49
N LEU A 45 -0.69 7.70 -1.61
CA LEU A 45 0.63 8.29 -1.77
C LEU A 45 0.51 9.79 -2.01
N SER A 46 1.55 10.51 -1.64
CA SER A 46 1.76 11.86 -2.16
C SER A 46 2.16 11.76 -3.65
N GLN A 47 2.09 12.88 -4.36
CA GLN A 47 2.55 12.93 -5.75
C GLN A 47 4.03 12.54 -5.87
N ALA A 48 4.88 13.06 -4.98
CA ALA A 48 6.32 12.79 -4.99
C ALA A 48 6.61 11.30 -4.74
N ASP A 49 5.95 10.69 -3.75
CA ASP A 49 6.13 9.25 -3.47
C ASP A 49 5.64 8.37 -4.62
N ALA A 50 4.58 8.79 -5.31
CA ALA A 50 4.05 8.05 -6.45
C ALA A 50 4.92 8.18 -7.71
N GLU A 51 5.60 9.31 -7.90
CA GLU A 51 6.58 9.49 -8.98
C GLU A 51 7.86 8.68 -8.72
N ALA A 52 8.27 8.52 -7.48
CA ALA A 52 9.40 7.66 -7.11
C ALA A 52 9.12 6.15 -7.29
N LEU A 53 7.85 5.77 -7.44
CA LEU A 53 7.37 4.39 -7.58
C LEU A 53 6.95 4.03 -9.02
N LYS A 54 7.05 4.98 -9.97
CA LYS A 54 6.72 4.77 -11.38
C LYS A 54 7.86 4.16 -12.18
#